data_AF-A0AAD8UDD6-F1
#
_entry.id   AF-A0AAD8UDD6-F1
#
_cell.length_a   1.000
_cell.length_b   1.000
_cell.length_c   1.000
_cell.angle_alpha   90.00
_cell.angle_beta   90.00
_cell.angle_gamma   90.00
#
_symmetry.space_group_name_H-M   'P 1'
#
loop_
_entity.id
_entity.type
_entity.pdbx_description
1 polymer ?
#
loop_
_entity_poly.entity_id
_entity_poly.type
_entity_poly.pdbx_seq_one_letter_code
_entity_poly.pdbx_strand_id
1 'polypeptide(L)'
;MEAALKQYPELKDQYVPYLEEVLNEGTPSLVNATYVATRPLDRFSVANAINAISKSGIATISDTASAASKAINESLSLQIRNPVGGFWYYVYPQWSYLDGMFSVLPFMAAQPQPNYTDISLQVSLLYEHCFQKNTSLVAHGYDYSKTSVWANKETGASPYVWGRAVGWFVAGLVQTWEALDCPAGKHEAKAVCKQLQYMTTQLATSLIRYADPETGVWWQLTTFPGRSGNYLESSSTALFMFSMLKGERLGLLSNSKVDFKKAALKA
;
A
#
# COMPACT_ATOMS: atom_id res chain seq x y z
N MET A 1 8.11 7.21 11.86
CA MET A 1 8.81 8.35 12.48
C MET A 1 8.98 9.53 11.53
N GLU A 2 9.22 9.31 10.24
CA GLU A 2 9.27 10.40 9.23
C GLU A 2 8.05 11.32 9.28
N ALA A 3 6.85 10.76 9.42
CA ALA A 3 5.62 11.56 9.60
C ALA A 3 5.63 12.42 10.88
N ALA A 4 6.18 11.89 11.98
CA ALA A 4 6.31 12.63 13.25
C ALA A 4 7.35 13.75 13.12
N LEU A 5 8.50 13.49 12.49
CA LEU A 5 9.53 14.50 12.22
C LEU A 5 9.04 15.62 11.29
N LYS A 6 8.19 15.29 10.32
CA LYS A 6 7.57 16.27 9.43
C LYS A 6 6.52 17.14 10.16
N GLN A 7 5.77 16.55 11.07
CA GLN A 7 4.71 17.23 11.81
C GLN A 7 5.25 18.05 13.00
N TYR A 8 6.27 17.52 13.67
CA TYR A 8 6.87 18.04 14.90
C TYR A 8 8.38 18.24 14.72
N PRO A 9 8.81 19.17 13.84
CA PRO A 9 10.22 19.42 13.57
C PRO A 9 11.01 19.85 14.81
N GLU A 10 10.35 20.44 15.81
CA GLU A 10 10.92 20.81 17.11
C GLU A 10 11.35 19.60 17.95
N LEU A 11 10.79 18.42 17.70
CA LEU A 11 11.15 17.17 18.37
C LEU A 11 12.24 16.39 17.63
N LYS A 12 12.93 17.02 16.67
CA LYS A 12 13.96 16.38 15.85
C LYS A 12 15.05 15.71 16.69
N ASP A 13 15.54 16.37 17.74
CA ASP A 13 16.63 15.84 18.57
C ASP A 13 16.22 14.59 19.37
N GLN A 14 14.92 14.39 19.58
CA GLN A 14 14.38 13.17 20.20
C GLN A 14 14.13 12.07 19.16
N TYR A 15 13.56 12.43 18.02
CA TYR A 15 13.13 11.44 17.02
C TYR A 15 14.24 10.99 16.07
N VAL A 16 15.25 11.79 15.77
CA VAL A 16 16.35 11.35 14.89
C VAL A 16 17.13 10.18 15.50
N PRO A 17 17.61 10.25 16.76
CA PRO A 17 18.34 9.12 17.36
C PRO A 17 17.50 7.84 17.44
N TYR A 18 16.22 7.97 17.80
CA TYR A 18 15.32 6.82 17.87
C TYR A 18 15.03 6.22 16.48
N LEU A 19 14.99 7.04 15.41
CA LEU A 19 14.88 6.53 14.05
C LEU A 19 16.13 5.75 13.62
N GLU A 20 17.32 6.26 13.95
CA GLU A 20 18.59 5.58 13.69
C GLU A 20 18.67 4.24 14.43
N GLU A 21 18.25 4.20 15.71
CA GLU A 21 18.19 2.97 16.52
C GLU A 21 17.23 1.94 15.90
N VAL A 22 16.01 2.35 15.52
CA VAL A 22 15.03 1.47 14.88
C VAL A 22 15.58 0.86 13.58
N LEU A 23 16.31 1.63 12.78
CA LEU A 23 16.93 1.11 11.55
C LEU A 23 18.08 0.14 11.86
N ASN A 24 18.93 0.47 12.84
CA ASN A 24 20.06 -0.37 13.22
C ASN A 24 19.61 -1.72 13.81
N GLU A 25 18.49 -1.75 14.53
CA GLU A 25 17.90 -2.98 15.06
C GLU A 25 17.10 -3.76 13.99
N GLY A 26 16.41 -3.06 13.08
CA GLY A 26 15.50 -3.68 12.11
C GLY A 26 16.16 -4.25 10.85
N THR A 27 17.40 -3.87 10.55
CA THR A 27 18.08 -4.19 9.28
C THR A 27 19.09 -5.36 9.27
N PRO A 28 19.71 -5.80 10.39
CA PRO A 28 20.78 -6.81 10.35
C PRO A 28 20.40 -8.13 9.68
N SER A 29 19.13 -8.56 9.79
CA SER A 29 18.66 -9.80 9.16
C SER A 29 18.36 -9.68 7.67
N LEU A 30 18.38 -8.45 7.12
CA LEU A 30 17.93 -8.16 5.75
C LEU A 30 19.07 -7.94 4.76
N VAL A 31 20.26 -8.49 5.01
CA VAL A 31 21.48 -8.24 4.21
C VAL A 31 21.77 -9.28 3.12
N ASN A 32 20.90 -10.28 2.93
CA ASN A 32 21.06 -11.33 1.90
C ASN A 32 19.83 -11.40 0.99
N ALA A 33 19.98 -11.06 -0.29
CA ALA A 33 18.86 -10.93 -1.23
C ALA A 33 17.99 -12.20 -1.35
N THR A 34 18.61 -13.39 -1.41
CA THR A 34 17.88 -14.67 -1.53
C THR A 34 17.07 -14.96 -0.27
N TYR A 35 17.63 -14.71 0.91
CA TYR A 35 16.90 -14.84 2.17
C TYR A 35 15.76 -13.81 2.25
N VAL A 36 16.06 -12.55 1.91
CA VAL A 36 15.12 -11.42 1.95
C VAL A 36 13.94 -11.65 1.00
N ALA A 37 14.15 -12.28 -0.15
CA ALA A 37 13.08 -12.64 -1.09
C ALA A 37 12.03 -13.59 -0.49
N THR A 38 12.36 -14.33 0.57
CA THR A 38 11.42 -15.19 1.30
C THR A 38 10.61 -14.45 2.37
N ARG A 39 10.94 -13.19 2.67
CA ARG A 39 10.25 -12.34 3.67
C ARG A 39 9.00 -11.70 3.07
N PRO A 40 8.04 -11.21 3.89
CA PRO A 40 6.85 -10.56 3.36
C PRO A 40 7.19 -9.37 2.46
N LEU A 41 6.28 -8.99 1.55
CA LEU A 41 6.44 -7.77 0.73
C LEU A 41 6.62 -6.50 1.58
N ASP A 42 6.20 -6.52 2.85
CA ASP A 42 6.37 -5.47 3.84
C ASP A 42 7.82 -5.01 4.00
N ARG A 43 8.81 -5.87 3.71
CA ARG A 43 10.23 -5.51 3.72
C ARG A 43 10.55 -4.32 2.82
N PHE A 44 9.80 -4.10 1.74
CA PHE A 44 9.99 -2.94 0.87
C PHE A 44 9.67 -1.61 1.58
N SER A 45 8.88 -1.61 2.66
CA SER A 45 8.70 -0.42 3.50
C SER A 45 10.00 0.02 4.18
N VAL A 46 10.88 -0.93 4.55
CA VAL A 46 12.20 -0.61 5.12
C VAL A 46 13.06 0.12 4.08
N ALA A 47 13.09 -0.38 2.84
CA ALA A 47 13.84 0.26 1.76
C ALA A 47 13.25 1.62 1.38
N ASN A 48 11.92 1.77 1.35
CA ASN A 48 11.26 3.07 1.14
C ASN A 48 11.67 4.08 2.20
N ALA A 49 11.69 3.69 3.48
CA ALA A 49 12.10 4.55 4.58
C ALA A 49 13.58 4.96 4.47
N ILE A 50 14.48 4.00 4.22
CA ILE A 50 15.91 4.29 4.01
C ILE A 50 16.11 5.25 2.83
N ASN A 51 15.36 5.07 1.74
CA ASN A 51 15.41 5.97 0.58
C ASN A 51 14.90 7.38 0.92
N ALA A 52 13.83 7.50 1.70
CA ALA A 52 13.29 8.79 2.13
C ALA A 52 14.26 9.54 3.06
N ILE A 53 14.89 8.82 4.00
CA ILE A 53 15.91 9.37 4.90
C ILE A 53 17.14 9.80 4.10
N SER A 54 17.62 8.96 3.19
CA SER A 54 18.77 9.28 2.32
C SER A 54 18.53 10.53 1.48
N LYS A 55 17.30 10.71 0.94
CA LYS A 55 16.93 11.89 0.15
C LYS A 55 16.79 13.16 1.00
N SER A 56 16.26 13.04 2.22
CA SER A 56 16.02 14.19 3.10
C SER A 56 17.27 14.61 3.89
N GLY A 57 18.23 13.70 4.08
CA GLY A 57 19.40 13.92 4.93
C GLY A 57 19.05 14.12 6.41
N ILE A 58 17.86 13.66 6.85
CA ILE A 58 17.36 13.94 8.19
C ILE A 58 18.06 13.12 9.29
N ALA A 59 18.56 11.94 8.94
CA ALA A 59 19.22 10.99 9.82
C ALA A 59 20.33 10.25 9.06
N THR A 60 21.28 9.66 9.79
CA THR A 60 22.38 8.90 9.23
C THR A 60 21.94 7.47 8.92
N ILE A 61 22.33 6.95 7.77
CA ILE A 61 22.13 5.54 7.40
C ILE A 61 23.42 4.78 7.70
N SER A 62 23.34 3.75 8.54
CA SER A 62 24.48 2.88 8.84
C SER A 62 24.86 1.98 7.65
N ASP A 63 26.06 1.41 7.68
CA ASP A 63 26.51 0.45 6.66
C ASP A 63 25.59 -0.78 6.60
N THR A 64 25.10 -1.25 7.75
CA THR A 64 24.15 -2.36 7.84
C THR A 64 22.81 -2.01 7.21
N ALA A 65 22.26 -0.82 7.49
CA ALA A 65 21.03 -0.36 6.87
C ALA A 65 21.20 -0.16 5.35
N SER A 66 22.35 0.35 4.90
CA SER A 66 22.69 0.46 3.48
C SER A 66 22.76 -0.91 2.80
N ALA A 67 23.42 -1.89 3.43
CA ALA A 67 23.48 -3.26 2.94
C ALA A 67 22.09 -3.91 2.88
N ALA A 68 21.23 -3.65 3.86
CA ALA A 68 19.86 -4.13 3.87
C ALA A 68 19.04 -3.53 2.73
N SER A 69 19.13 -2.21 2.50
CA SER A 69 18.46 -1.54 1.38
C SER A 69 18.87 -2.14 0.04
N LYS A 70 20.17 -2.41 -0.15
CA LYS A 70 20.70 -3.10 -1.33
C LYS A 70 20.11 -4.50 -1.51
N ALA A 71 20.15 -5.33 -0.47
CA ALA A 71 19.63 -6.69 -0.53
C ALA A 71 18.10 -6.74 -0.73
N ILE A 72 17.35 -5.81 -0.16
CA ILE A 72 15.91 -5.66 -0.43
C ILE A 72 15.67 -5.31 -1.89
N ASN A 73 16.44 -4.39 -2.46
CA ASN A 73 16.33 -4.04 -3.88
C ASN A 73 16.61 -5.23 -4.79
N GLU A 74 17.71 -5.96 -4.54
CA GLU A 74 18.06 -7.18 -5.27
C GLU A 74 17.01 -8.29 -5.10
N SER A 75 16.32 -8.35 -3.96
CA SER A 75 15.27 -9.35 -3.71
C SER A 75 14.02 -9.19 -4.59
N LEU A 76 13.81 -8.03 -5.22
CA LEU A 76 12.61 -7.77 -6.04
C LEU A 76 12.54 -8.71 -7.26
N SER A 77 13.68 -8.94 -7.94
CA SER A 77 13.74 -9.84 -9.10
C SER A 77 13.58 -11.32 -8.71
N LEU A 78 13.83 -11.64 -7.44
CA LEU A 78 13.72 -12.98 -6.85
C LEU A 78 12.33 -13.25 -6.26
N GLN A 79 11.43 -12.25 -6.25
CA GLN A 79 10.12 -12.39 -5.64
C GLN A 79 9.34 -13.52 -6.33
N ILE A 80 8.87 -14.48 -5.52
CA ILE A 80 8.09 -15.63 -6.01
C ILE A 80 6.74 -15.12 -6.51
N ARG A 81 6.28 -15.69 -7.63
CA ARG A 81 5.04 -15.34 -8.30
C ARG A 81 4.14 -16.55 -8.50
N ASN A 82 2.84 -16.31 -8.52
CA ASN A 82 1.88 -17.29 -9.01
C ASN A 82 1.94 -17.39 -10.56
N PRO A 83 1.32 -18.40 -11.20
CA PRO A 83 1.35 -18.60 -12.65
C PRO A 83 0.85 -17.44 -13.51
N VAL A 84 0.08 -16.49 -12.96
CA VAL A 84 -0.34 -15.27 -13.67
C VAL A 84 0.57 -14.06 -13.41
N GLY A 85 1.69 -14.27 -12.71
CA GLY A 85 2.70 -13.25 -12.45
C GLY A 85 2.46 -12.40 -11.19
N GLY A 86 1.42 -12.68 -10.42
CA GLY A 86 1.12 -11.99 -9.17
C GLY A 86 2.09 -12.37 -8.06
N PHE A 87 2.61 -11.38 -7.34
CA PHE A 87 3.55 -11.61 -6.25
C PHE A 87 2.91 -12.43 -5.12
N TRP A 88 3.64 -13.42 -4.64
CA TRP A 88 3.30 -14.00 -3.34
C TRP A 88 3.53 -12.95 -2.27
N TYR A 89 2.58 -12.80 -1.34
CA TYR A 89 2.70 -11.84 -0.25
C TYR A 89 3.83 -12.23 0.72
N TYR A 90 3.92 -13.52 1.05
CA TYR A 90 4.92 -14.09 1.96
C TYR A 90 5.19 -15.56 1.61
N VAL A 91 5.52 -16.41 2.59
CA VAL A 91 5.67 -17.88 2.44
C VAL A 91 4.37 -18.60 2.12
N TYR A 92 3.27 -17.87 1.95
CA TYR A 92 1.96 -18.40 1.57
C TYR A 92 1.90 -18.70 0.07
N PRO A 93 1.88 -19.98 -0.32
CA PRO A 93 1.94 -20.34 -1.73
C PRO A 93 0.74 -19.84 -2.50
N GLN A 94 0.99 -19.19 -3.64
CA GLN A 94 -0.03 -18.74 -4.58
C GLN A 94 -0.90 -17.57 -4.09
N TRP A 95 -0.61 -17.01 -2.92
CA TRP A 95 -1.44 -15.98 -2.29
C TRP A 95 -0.90 -14.57 -2.51
N SER A 96 -1.77 -13.67 -2.95
CA SER A 96 -1.49 -12.25 -3.06
C SER A 96 -2.45 -11.45 -2.18
N TYR A 97 -1.92 -10.51 -1.41
CA TYR A 97 -2.70 -9.66 -0.50
C TYR A 97 -2.52 -8.19 -0.82
N LEU A 98 -3.58 -7.42 -0.54
CA LEU A 98 -3.62 -5.96 -0.69
C LEU A 98 -2.52 -5.26 0.13
N ASP A 99 -2.21 -5.78 1.31
CA ASP A 99 -1.31 -5.22 2.31
C ASP A 99 0.10 -4.94 1.75
N GLY A 100 0.65 -5.91 1.03
CA GLY A 100 2.00 -5.80 0.46
C GLY A 100 2.14 -4.69 -0.58
N MET A 101 1.04 -4.26 -1.21
CA MET A 101 1.04 -3.24 -2.25
C MET A 101 1.39 -1.85 -1.72
N PHE A 102 1.11 -1.58 -0.44
CA PHE A 102 1.56 -0.35 0.22
C PHE A 102 3.08 -0.21 0.17
N SER A 103 3.79 -1.34 0.28
CA SER A 103 5.25 -1.37 0.34
C SER A 103 5.87 -1.46 -1.04
N VAL A 104 5.46 -2.45 -1.84
CA VAL A 104 6.17 -2.82 -3.08
C VAL A 104 5.87 -1.89 -4.26
N LEU A 105 4.62 -1.40 -4.42
CA LEU A 105 4.28 -0.56 -5.57
C LEU A 105 5.02 0.79 -5.57
N PRO A 106 5.02 1.60 -4.49
CA PRO A 106 5.81 2.82 -4.47
C PRO A 106 7.32 2.55 -4.56
N PHE A 107 7.80 1.42 -4.02
CA PHE A 107 9.20 1.02 -4.17
C PHE A 107 9.57 0.77 -5.64
N MET A 108 8.74 0.02 -6.38
CA MET A 108 8.92 -0.24 -7.81
C MET A 108 8.85 1.06 -8.63
N ALA A 109 7.92 1.96 -8.29
CA ALA A 109 7.78 3.25 -8.94
C ALA A 109 8.96 4.20 -8.69
N ALA A 110 9.62 4.10 -7.55
CA ALA A 110 10.77 4.93 -7.20
C ALA A 110 12.10 4.44 -7.79
N GLN A 111 12.11 3.31 -8.50
CA GLN A 111 13.31 2.78 -9.16
C GLN A 111 13.81 3.75 -10.25
N PRO A 112 15.13 3.79 -10.55
CA PRO A 112 15.65 4.62 -11.63
C PRO A 112 15.01 4.35 -13.00
N GLN A 113 14.59 3.10 -13.24
CA GLN A 113 13.84 2.66 -14.41
C GLN A 113 12.65 1.81 -13.96
N PRO A 114 11.49 2.42 -13.64
CA PRO A 114 10.33 1.68 -13.17
C PRO A 114 9.79 0.73 -14.24
N ASN A 115 9.45 -0.49 -13.84
CA ASN A 115 8.76 -1.44 -14.72
C ASN A 115 7.25 -1.19 -14.66
N TYR A 116 6.75 -0.28 -15.50
CA TYR A 116 5.34 0.10 -15.53
C TYR A 116 4.39 -1.07 -15.81
N THR A 117 4.82 -2.02 -16.65
CA THR A 117 4.03 -3.22 -16.97
C THR A 117 3.82 -4.09 -15.74
N ASP A 118 4.86 -4.32 -14.96
CA ASP A 118 4.76 -5.15 -13.75
C ASP A 118 3.97 -4.43 -12.64
N ILE A 119 4.16 -3.12 -12.46
CA ILE A 119 3.32 -2.31 -11.55
C ILE A 119 1.84 -2.44 -11.94
N SER A 120 1.53 -2.26 -13.23
CA SER A 120 0.17 -2.36 -13.76
C SER A 120 -0.43 -3.75 -13.55
N LEU A 121 0.37 -4.80 -13.73
CA LEU A 121 -0.05 -6.19 -13.55
C LEU A 121 -0.40 -6.48 -12.09
N GLN A 122 0.44 -6.10 -11.13
CA GLN A 122 0.16 -6.36 -9.70
C GLN A 122 -1.13 -5.68 -9.23
N VAL A 123 -1.37 -4.45 -9.69
CA VAL A 123 -2.59 -3.70 -9.41
C VAL A 123 -3.82 -4.37 -10.06
N SER A 124 -3.72 -4.76 -11.34
CA SER A 124 -4.81 -5.44 -12.06
C SER A 124 -5.19 -6.77 -11.41
N LEU A 125 -4.22 -7.63 -11.10
CA LEU A 125 -4.52 -8.97 -10.57
C LEU A 125 -5.28 -8.90 -9.24
N LEU A 126 -4.83 -8.04 -8.31
CA LEU A 126 -5.56 -7.87 -7.05
C LEU A 126 -6.96 -7.30 -7.27
N TYR A 127 -7.11 -6.32 -8.15
CA TYR A 127 -8.42 -5.75 -8.47
C TYR A 127 -9.34 -6.80 -9.11
N GLU A 128 -8.89 -7.51 -10.15
CA GLU A 128 -9.68 -8.49 -10.89
C GLU A 128 -10.12 -9.67 -10.01
N HIS A 129 -9.22 -10.20 -9.19
CA HIS A 129 -9.54 -11.31 -8.31
C HIS A 129 -10.39 -10.89 -7.12
N CYS A 130 -10.15 -9.71 -6.53
CA CYS A 130 -10.75 -9.32 -5.25
C CYS A 130 -11.94 -8.36 -5.36
N PHE A 131 -12.19 -7.73 -6.50
CA PHE A 131 -13.27 -6.75 -6.64
C PHE A 131 -14.66 -7.40 -6.56
N GLN A 132 -15.48 -6.90 -5.64
CA GLN A 132 -16.82 -7.38 -5.37
C GLN A 132 -17.84 -6.39 -5.97
N LYS A 133 -18.56 -6.80 -7.02
CA LYS A 133 -19.51 -5.92 -7.74
C LYS A 133 -20.60 -5.33 -6.83
N ASN A 134 -21.09 -6.09 -5.85
CA ASN A 134 -22.16 -5.67 -4.93
C ASN A 134 -21.74 -4.55 -3.97
N THR A 135 -20.47 -4.50 -3.58
CA THR A 135 -19.94 -3.49 -2.65
C THR A 135 -19.13 -2.41 -3.39
N SER A 136 -18.66 -2.72 -4.60
CA SER A 136 -17.67 -1.96 -5.37
C SER A 136 -16.37 -1.71 -4.59
N LEU A 137 -16.02 -2.64 -3.71
CA LEU A 137 -14.77 -2.68 -2.96
C LEU A 137 -14.00 -3.97 -3.26
N VAL A 138 -12.77 -4.05 -2.78
CA VAL A 138 -11.91 -5.23 -2.93
C VAL A 138 -11.83 -6.01 -1.62
N ALA A 139 -11.89 -7.34 -1.69
CA ALA A 139 -11.57 -8.23 -0.57
C ALA A 139 -10.07 -8.22 -0.24
N HIS A 140 -9.69 -8.73 0.94
CA HIS A 140 -8.32 -8.67 1.47
C HIS A 140 -7.23 -9.25 0.54
N GLY A 141 -7.50 -10.33 -0.16
CA GLY A 141 -6.58 -10.92 -1.12
C GLY A 141 -7.15 -12.15 -1.79
N TYR A 142 -6.32 -12.85 -2.57
CA TYR A 142 -6.72 -14.05 -3.29
C TYR A 142 -5.66 -15.15 -3.22
N ASP A 143 -6.13 -16.39 -3.32
CA ASP A 143 -5.33 -17.59 -3.56
C ASP A 143 -5.52 -18.02 -5.01
N TYR A 144 -4.47 -17.93 -5.84
CA TYR A 144 -4.52 -18.32 -7.24
C TYR A 144 -4.91 -19.81 -7.42
N SER A 145 -4.47 -20.68 -6.50
CA SER A 145 -4.77 -22.12 -6.57
C SER A 145 -6.21 -22.44 -6.16
N LYS A 146 -6.89 -21.53 -5.46
CA LYS A 146 -8.26 -21.68 -4.92
C LYS A 146 -8.41 -22.91 -4.01
N THR A 147 -7.32 -23.34 -3.38
CA THR A 147 -7.31 -24.53 -2.52
C THR A 147 -7.51 -24.19 -1.05
N SER A 148 -7.27 -22.94 -0.67
CA SER A 148 -7.44 -22.45 0.69
C SER A 148 -8.90 -22.50 1.13
N VAL A 149 -9.15 -22.82 2.40
CA VAL A 149 -10.51 -22.96 2.96
C VAL A 149 -11.36 -21.68 2.87
N TRP A 150 -10.71 -20.52 2.80
CA TRP A 150 -11.35 -19.21 2.69
C TRP A 150 -11.51 -18.74 1.24
N ALA A 151 -10.88 -19.41 0.28
CA ALA A 151 -10.82 -18.95 -1.10
C ALA A 151 -12.14 -19.22 -1.82
N ASN A 152 -12.68 -18.18 -2.46
CA ASN A 152 -13.78 -18.34 -3.38
C ASN A 152 -13.37 -19.28 -4.53
N LYS A 153 -14.23 -20.26 -4.86
CA LYS A 153 -13.93 -21.29 -5.88
C LYS A 153 -13.79 -20.75 -7.30
N GLU A 154 -14.36 -19.59 -7.58
CA GLU A 154 -14.31 -18.96 -8.90
C GLU A 154 -13.19 -17.93 -8.98
N THR A 155 -13.10 -17.02 -8.00
CA THR A 155 -12.17 -15.89 -8.06
C THR A 155 -10.87 -16.11 -7.27
N GLY A 156 -10.85 -17.05 -6.33
CA GLY A 156 -9.77 -17.21 -5.35
C GLY A 156 -9.81 -16.20 -4.21
N ALA A 157 -10.71 -15.21 -4.24
CA ALA A 157 -10.78 -14.14 -3.25
C ALA A 157 -11.13 -14.64 -1.85
N SER A 158 -10.57 -13.98 -0.85
CA SER A 158 -11.05 -13.99 0.52
C SER A 158 -12.48 -13.44 0.64
N PRO A 159 -13.23 -13.80 1.70
CA PRO A 159 -14.67 -13.51 1.75
C PRO A 159 -15.01 -12.06 2.13
N TYR A 160 -14.12 -11.34 2.81
CA TYR A 160 -14.46 -10.08 3.46
C TYR A 160 -13.64 -8.90 2.96
N VAL A 161 -14.30 -7.74 2.93
CA VAL A 161 -13.67 -6.42 2.78
C VAL A 161 -13.17 -5.99 4.15
N TRP A 162 -11.90 -6.27 4.42
CA TRP A 162 -11.22 -5.85 5.64
C TRP A 162 -10.66 -4.44 5.45
N GLY A 163 -11.10 -3.50 6.30
CA GLY A 163 -10.83 -2.07 6.13
C GLY A 163 -9.34 -1.75 5.99
N ARG A 164 -8.49 -2.30 6.87
CA ARG A 164 -7.05 -1.97 6.84
C ARG A 164 -6.35 -2.47 5.57
N ALA A 165 -6.72 -3.65 5.07
CA ALA A 165 -6.20 -4.16 3.79
C ALA A 165 -6.55 -3.24 2.62
N VAL A 166 -7.81 -2.79 2.53
CA VAL A 166 -8.21 -1.80 1.52
C VAL A 166 -7.43 -0.49 1.70
N GLY A 167 -7.25 -0.06 2.96
CA GLY A 167 -6.50 1.14 3.30
C GLY A 167 -5.06 1.08 2.80
N TRP A 168 -4.38 -0.05 3.02
CA TRP A 168 -3.02 -0.27 2.49
C TRP A 168 -2.96 -0.24 0.98
N PHE A 169 -3.92 -0.87 0.31
CA PHE A 169 -3.97 -0.86 -1.14
C PHE A 169 -4.12 0.55 -1.69
N VAL A 170 -5.14 1.30 -1.25
CA VAL A 170 -5.39 2.65 -1.76
C VAL A 170 -4.23 3.59 -1.40
N ALA A 171 -3.69 3.51 -0.18
CA ALA A 171 -2.52 4.30 0.21
C ALA A 171 -1.27 3.95 -0.61
N GLY A 172 -1.13 2.68 -1.02
CA GLY A 172 -0.12 2.22 -1.96
C GLY A 172 -0.29 2.87 -3.33
N LEU A 173 -1.50 2.81 -3.92
CA LEU A 173 -1.79 3.43 -5.22
C LEU A 173 -1.50 4.94 -5.24
N VAL A 174 -1.89 5.66 -4.17
CA VAL A 174 -1.63 7.10 -4.03
C VAL A 174 -0.13 7.40 -3.96
N GLN A 175 0.64 6.60 -3.23
CA GLN A 175 2.09 6.78 -3.15
C GLN A 175 2.81 6.39 -4.44
N THR A 176 2.34 5.36 -5.15
CA THR A 176 2.85 5.01 -6.48
C THR A 176 2.60 6.13 -7.47
N TRP A 177 1.41 6.75 -7.45
CA TRP A 177 1.11 7.92 -8.28
C TRP A 177 2.07 9.09 -8.01
N GLU A 178 2.37 9.38 -6.73
CA GLU A 178 3.33 10.41 -6.35
C GLU A 178 4.76 10.06 -6.79
N ALA A 179 5.21 8.82 -6.58
CA ALA A 179 6.56 8.38 -6.91
C ALA A 179 6.83 8.33 -8.42
N LEU A 180 5.79 8.08 -9.23
CA LEU A 180 5.84 8.17 -10.69
C LEU A 180 5.76 9.62 -11.22
N ASP A 181 5.52 10.59 -10.34
CA ASP A 181 5.25 11.99 -10.68
C ASP A 181 4.15 12.11 -11.76
N CYS A 182 3.07 11.33 -11.66
CA CYS A 182 2.09 11.14 -12.73
C CYS A 182 1.57 12.43 -13.44
N PRO A 183 1.39 13.59 -12.76
CA PRO A 183 1.02 14.84 -13.45
C PRO A 183 2.07 15.36 -14.44
N ALA A 184 3.36 15.18 -14.15
CA ALA A 184 4.49 15.68 -14.95
C ALA A 184 5.38 14.56 -15.53
N GLY A 185 5.06 13.31 -15.22
CA GLY A 185 5.87 12.13 -15.50
C GLY A 185 5.97 11.78 -16.98
N LYS A 186 6.83 10.80 -17.27
CA LYS A 186 7.15 10.37 -18.64
C LYS A 186 5.92 9.81 -19.38
N HIS A 187 5.93 9.90 -20.70
CA HIS A 187 4.82 9.41 -21.55
C HIS A 187 4.51 7.93 -21.30
N GLU A 188 5.53 7.12 -21.05
CA GLU A 188 5.45 5.68 -20.81
C GLU A 188 4.68 5.34 -19.51
N ALA A 189 4.70 6.23 -18.52
CA ALA A 189 3.96 6.05 -17.27
C ALA A 189 2.45 6.35 -17.40
N LYS A 190 2.02 6.97 -18.51
CA LYS A 190 0.64 7.47 -18.68
C LYS A 190 -0.43 6.39 -18.53
N ALA A 191 -0.16 5.18 -19.01
CA ALA A 191 -1.10 4.06 -18.92
C ALA A 191 -1.31 3.61 -17.45
N VAL A 192 -0.21 3.36 -16.73
CA VAL A 192 -0.28 2.98 -15.31
C VAL A 192 -0.85 4.12 -14.47
N CYS A 193 -0.48 5.38 -14.71
CA CYS A 193 -1.09 6.52 -14.03
C CYS A 193 -2.61 6.54 -14.21
N LYS A 194 -3.13 6.40 -15.43
CA LYS A 194 -4.59 6.33 -15.67
C LYS A 194 -5.26 5.20 -14.89
N GLN A 195 -4.62 4.03 -14.83
CA GLN A 195 -5.11 2.88 -14.06
C GLN A 195 -5.17 3.22 -12.56
N LEU A 196 -4.09 3.77 -12.00
CA LEU A 196 -4.02 4.19 -10.59
C LEU A 196 -5.11 5.24 -10.27
N GLN A 197 -5.29 6.25 -11.14
CA GLN A 197 -6.35 7.25 -11.00
C GLN A 197 -7.73 6.64 -11.01
N TYR A 198 -8.02 5.77 -11.98
CA TYR A 198 -9.30 5.10 -12.06
C TYR A 198 -9.58 4.30 -10.78
N MET A 199 -8.70 3.36 -10.41
CA MET A 199 -8.95 2.46 -9.29
C MET A 199 -8.99 3.20 -7.94
N THR A 200 -8.09 4.16 -7.71
CA THR A 200 -8.11 4.97 -6.48
C THR A 200 -9.43 5.74 -6.39
N THR A 201 -9.87 6.39 -7.47
CA THR A 201 -11.12 7.15 -7.48
C THR A 201 -12.34 6.26 -7.25
N GLN A 202 -12.39 5.08 -7.88
CA GLN A 202 -13.49 4.12 -7.68
C GLN A 202 -13.56 3.62 -6.23
N LEU A 203 -12.43 3.21 -5.66
CA LEU A 203 -12.38 2.69 -4.30
C LEU A 203 -12.66 3.80 -3.27
N ALA A 204 -12.06 4.98 -3.40
CA ALA A 204 -12.32 6.10 -2.51
C ALA A 204 -13.80 6.54 -2.54
N THR A 205 -14.40 6.58 -3.74
CA THR A 205 -15.83 6.90 -3.89
C THR A 205 -16.71 5.86 -3.21
N SER A 206 -16.33 4.59 -3.32
CA SER A 206 -17.05 3.49 -2.69
C SER A 206 -16.91 3.47 -1.19
N LEU A 207 -15.71 3.77 -0.66
CA LEU A 207 -15.46 3.88 0.76
C LEU A 207 -16.36 4.95 1.41
N ILE A 208 -16.56 6.12 0.78
CA ILE A 208 -17.44 7.16 1.33
C ILE A 208 -18.87 6.65 1.57
N ARG A 209 -19.39 5.74 0.73
CA ARG A 209 -20.73 5.16 0.94
C ARG A 209 -20.84 4.28 2.18
N TYR A 210 -19.71 3.79 2.68
CA TYR A 210 -19.62 2.93 3.86
C TYR A 210 -19.08 3.65 5.11
N ALA A 211 -18.84 4.96 5.02
CA ALA A 211 -18.52 5.75 6.20
C ALA A 211 -19.71 5.74 7.16
N ASP A 212 -19.44 5.57 8.45
CA ASP A 212 -20.46 5.64 9.48
C ASP A 212 -21.16 7.02 9.44
N PRO A 213 -22.51 7.07 9.36
CA PRO A 213 -23.22 8.33 9.14
C PRO A 213 -23.14 9.28 10.32
N GLU A 214 -22.89 8.80 11.54
CA GLU A 214 -22.77 9.65 12.73
C GLU A 214 -21.35 10.21 12.85
N THR A 215 -20.36 9.32 12.79
CA THR A 215 -18.96 9.63 13.13
C THR A 215 -18.07 9.87 11.91
N GLY A 216 -18.47 9.42 10.72
CA GLY A 216 -17.64 9.48 9.51
C GLY A 216 -16.54 8.42 9.40
N VAL A 217 -16.30 7.63 10.46
CA VAL A 217 -15.24 6.61 10.49
C VAL A 217 -15.69 5.30 9.83
N TRP A 218 -14.78 4.34 9.63
CA TRP A 218 -15.08 3.07 8.97
C TRP A 218 -15.03 1.87 9.90
N TRP A 219 -15.83 0.86 9.57
CA TRP A 219 -15.88 -0.42 10.28
C TRP A 219 -14.73 -1.36 9.86
N GLN A 220 -14.25 -2.19 10.80
CA GLN A 220 -13.25 -3.25 10.58
C GLN A 220 -13.62 -4.14 9.39
N LEU A 221 -14.85 -4.66 9.36
CA LEU A 221 -15.45 -5.20 8.15
C LEU A 221 -16.32 -4.11 7.52
N THR A 222 -15.75 -3.41 6.54
CA THR A 222 -16.29 -2.15 6.00
C THR A 222 -17.71 -2.30 5.44
N THR A 223 -18.04 -3.49 4.93
CA THR A 223 -19.32 -3.76 4.26
C THR A 223 -20.38 -4.38 5.17
N PHE A 224 -20.12 -4.47 6.49
CA PHE A 224 -21.03 -5.04 7.49
C PHE A 224 -21.28 -4.10 8.68
N PRO A 225 -21.70 -2.84 8.47
CA PRO A 225 -21.95 -1.90 9.56
C PRO A 225 -23.02 -2.41 10.53
N GLY A 226 -22.83 -2.18 11.83
CA GLY A 226 -23.79 -2.57 12.89
C GLY A 226 -23.91 -4.07 13.16
N ARG A 227 -23.18 -4.94 12.45
CA ARG A 227 -23.17 -6.38 12.72
C ARG A 227 -22.53 -6.65 14.08
N SER A 228 -23.18 -7.47 14.91
CA SER A 228 -22.64 -7.88 16.21
C SER A 228 -21.21 -8.43 16.08
N GLY A 229 -20.30 -7.90 16.91
CA GLY A 229 -18.86 -8.22 16.89
C GLY A 229 -18.02 -7.40 15.90
N ASN A 230 -18.63 -6.63 15.00
CA ASN A 230 -17.92 -5.63 14.20
C ASN A 230 -17.72 -4.34 15.03
N TYR A 231 -16.75 -3.52 14.65
CA TYR A 231 -16.42 -2.28 15.36
C TYR A 231 -15.85 -1.22 14.41
N LEU A 232 -15.96 0.05 14.82
CA LEU A 232 -15.31 1.18 14.16
C LEU A 232 -13.79 1.10 14.37
N GLU A 233 -13.01 1.14 13.30
CA GLU A 233 -11.60 0.75 13.33
C GLU A 233 -10.70 1.91 12.89
N SER A 234 -9.79 2.31 13.79
CA SER A 234 -9.03 3.55 13.66
C SER A 234 -7.96 3.51 12.56
N SER A 235 -7.30 2.38 12.32
CA SER A 235 -6.18 2.33 11.38
C SER A 235 -6.62 2.38 9.92
N SER A 236 -7.70 1.67 9.57
CA SER A 236 -8.33 1.77 8.25
C SER A 236 -8.87 3.16 8.01
N THR A 237 -9.54 3.74 9.01
CA THR A 237 -10.01 5.13 8.97
C THR A 237 -8.86 6.09 8.66
N ALA A 238 -7.74 6.00 9.39
CA ALA A 238 -6.57 6.84 9.15
C ALA A 238 -5.98 6.65 7.73
N LEU A 239 -5.93 5.41 7.23
CA LEU A 239 -5.44 5.12 5.87
C LEU A 239 -6.37 5.66 4.77
N PHE A 240 -7.69 5.59 4.98
CA PHE A 240 -8.67 6.17 4.07
C PHE A 240 -8.57 7.70 4.06
N MET A 241 -8.51 8.34 5.23
CA MET A 241 -8.28 9.79 5.35
C MET A 241 -6.99 10.20 4.66
N PHE A 242 -5.88 9.53 4.96
CA PHE A 242 -4.58 9.77 4.31
C PHE A 242 -4.70 9.70 2.79
N SER A 243 -5.34 8.65 2.27
CA SER A 243 -5.45 8.41 0.83
C SER A 243 -6.31 9.45 0.14
N MET A 244 -7.45 9.83 0.74
CA MET A 244 -8.35 10.86 0.22
C MET A 244 -7.68 12.24 0.23
N LEU A 245 -7.13 12.67 1.37
CA LEU A 245 -6.50 13.98 1.52
C LEU A 245 -5.24 14.11 0.65
N LYS A 246 -4.41 13.07 0.60
CA LYS A 246 -3.20 13.08 -0.23
C LYS A 246 -3.56 12.97 -1.72
N GLY A 247 -4.54 12.16 -2.09
CA GLY A 247 -5.03 12.04 -3.46
C GLY A 247 -5.58 13.36 -4.02
N GLU A 248 -6.35 14.10 -3.22
CA GLU A 248 -6.80 15.46 -3.54
C GLU A 248 -5.61 16.42 -3.76
N ARG A 249 -4.68 16.47 -2.81
CA ARG A 249 -3.48 17.32 -2.89
C ARG A 249 -2.65 17.06 -4.15
N LEU A 250 -2.58 15.81 -4.59
CA LEU A 250 -1.80 15.39 -5.77
C LEU A 250 -2.57 15.50 -7.10
N GLY A 251 -3.83 15.94 -7.08
CA GLY A 251 -4.69 15.97 -8.26
C GLY A 251 -5.10 14.58 -8.78
N LEU A 252 -4.78 13.50 -8.06
CA LEU A 252 -5.14 12.13 -8.40
C LEU A 252 -6.67 11.94 -8.46
N LEU A 253 -7.40 12.61 -7.57
CA LEU A 253 -8.86 12.50 -7.44
C LEU A 253 -9.64 13.61 -8.19
N SER A 254 -8.93 14.46 -8.96
CA SER A 254 -9.48 15.67 -9.60
C SER A 254 -10.55 15.42 -10.67
N ASN A 255 -10.69 14.18 -11.17
CA ASN A 255 -11.70 13.83 -12.18
C ASN A 255 -13.06 13.44 -11.57
N SER A 256 -13.19 13.48 -10.24
CA SER A 256 -14.42 13.20 -9.51
C SER A 256 -15.09 14.48 -9.03
N LYS A 257 -16.42 14.44 -8.90
CA LYS A 257 -17.20 15.52 -8.26
C LYS A 257 -17.44 15.28 -6.77
N VAL A 258 -16.92 14.17 -6.24
CA VAL A 258 -17.08 13.80 -4.83
C VAL A 258 -16.17 14.66 -3.97
N ASP A 259 -16.69 15.18 -2.86
CA ASP A 259 -15.91 15.95 -1.89
C ASP A 259 -15.18 15.00 -0.93
N PHE A 260 -14.05 14.45 -1.38
CA PHE A 260 -13.26 13.50 -0.60
C PHE A 260 -12.66 14.15 0.64
N LYS A 261 -12.29 15.43 0.56
CA LYS A 261 -11.77 16.19 1.70
C LYS A 261 -12.79 16.29 2.82
N LYS A 262 -14.05 16.63 2.51
CA LYS A 262 -15.12 16.70 3.51
C LYS A 262 -15.39 15.34 4.15
N ALA A 263 -15.42 14.27 3.36
CA ALA A 263 -15.61 12.93 3.91
C ALA A 263 -14.46 12.53 4.84
N ALA A 264 -13.21 12.78 4.44
CA ALA A 264 -12.05 12.48 5.25
C ALA A 264 -12.02 13.30 6.56
N LEU A 265 -12.37 14.59 6.54
CA LEU A 265 -12.35 15.45 7.73
C LEU A 265 -13.55 15.24 8.68
N LYS A 266 -14.55 14.45 8.27
CA LYS A 266 -15.64 14.08 9.16
C LYS A 266 -15.23 12.99 10.15
N ALA A 267 -14.38 12.07 9.69
CA ALA A 267 -13.81 10.98 10.49
C ALA A 267 -12.82 11.50 11.55
#